data_AF-A0A1V1PHG4-F1
#
_entry.id   AF-A0A1V1PHG4-F1
#
_cell.length_a   1.000
_cell.length_b   1.000
_cell.length_c   1.000
_cell.angle_alpha   90.00
_cell.angle_beta   90.00
_cell.angle_gamma   90.00
#
_symmetry.space_group_name_H-M   'P 1'
#
loop_
_entity.id
_entity.type
_entity.pdbx_description
1 polymer ?
#
loop_
_entity_poly.entity_id
_entity_poly.type
_entity_poly.pdbx_seq_one_letter_code
_entity_poly.pdbx_strand_id
1 'polypeptide(L)'
;MEEVDHARVMLVMPEESLFIEDAKPPSASVLLKLRAKLRQDKVAGVVHLVSSAVEGLEPHQVTVVDTTGAILYKQDSDEEEAMAKMQTEYQRKIEQRFHSQIQSMLERIVGEGKAIVRVSADIDFNQVDLREEKYDPEMSAIRSEQHKAESNKKEREEAPGSTEVESGSENQEKISPACPKNQIK
;
A
#
# COMPACT_ATOMS: atom_id res chain seq x y z
N MET A 1 1.31 14.70 -28.98
CA MET A 1 2.31 15.56 -28.33
C MET A 1 2.66 16.65 -29.31
N GLU A 2 1.79 17.65 -29.45
CA GLU A 2 2.06 18.79 -30.35
C GLU A 2 2.97 19.83 -29.68
N GLU A 3 3.13 19.73 -28.36
CA GLU A 3 3.84 20.68 -27.51
C GLU A 3 5.37 20.46 -27.49
N VAL A 4 5.83 19.28 -27.91
CA VAL A 4 7.25 18.89 -27.95
C VAL A 4 7.79 19.05 -29.37
N ASP A 5 8.82 19.88 -29.55
CA ASP A 5 9.46 20.14 -30.85
C ASP A 5 10.59 19.13 -31.09
N HIS A 6 11.47 18.98 -30.10
CA HIS A 6 12.55 18.00 -30.12
C HIS A 6 12.76 17.36 -28.74
N ALA A 7 13.24 16.13 -28.72
CA ALA A 7 13.61 15.41 -27.50
C ALA A 7 14.97 14.74 -27.70
N ARG A 8 15.80 14.77 -26.66
CA ARG A 8 17.08 14.05 -26.59
C ARG A 8 17.09 13.24 -25.31
N VAL A 9 17.33 11.93 -25.44
CA VAL A 9 17.37 11.00 -24.32
C VAL A 9 18.81 10.52 -24.13
N MET A 10 19.31 10.63 -22.92
CA MET A 10 20.60 10.10 -22.49
C MET A 10 20.31 8.95 -21.53
N LEU A 11 20.67 7.74 -21.93
CA LEU A 11 20.47 6.53 -21.14
C LEU A 11 21.82 6.02 -20.64
N VAL A 12 21.87 5.66 -19.36
CA VAL A 12 22.99 4.98 -18.73
C VAL A 12 22.53 3.55 -18.45
N MET A 13 23.07 2.59 -19.21
CA MET A 13 22.79 1.17 -19.03
C MET A 13 23.92 0.53 -18.21
N PRO A 14 23.60 -0.35 -17.25
CA PRO A 14 24.62 -1.14 -16.57
C PRO A 14 25.24 -2.17 -17.53
N GLU A 15 26.51 -2.53 -17.26
CA GLU A 15 27.15 -3.64 -17.95
C GLU A 15 26.68 -4.97 -17.34
N GLU A 16 26.49 -5.99 -18.18
CA GLU A 16 26.15 -7.35 -17.73
C GLU A 16 27.35 -7.96 -17.00
N SER A 17 27.34 -7.89 -15.67
CA SER A 17 28.33 -8.54 -14.81
C SER A 17 27.81 -9.90 -14.35
N LEU A 18 28.69 -10.90 -14.29
CA LEU A 18 28.40 -12.18 -13.62
C LEU A 18 28.30 -12.03 -12.10
N PHE A 19 28.62 -10.85 -11.56
CA PHE A 19 28.55 -10.50 -10.16
C PHE A 19 27.36 -9.55 -9.91
N ILE A 20 26.35 -10.05 -9.20
CA ILE A 20 25.11 -9.34 -8.88
C ILE A 20 25.37 -8.10 -7.99
N GLU A 21 26.49 -8.08 -7.27
CA GLU A 21 26.82 -7.03 -6.29
C GLU A 21 27.27 -5.69 -6.92
N ASP A 22 27.67 -5.68 -8.19
CA ASP A 22 28.16 -4.47 -8.89
C ASP A 22 27.17 -3.87 -9.90
N ALA A 23 25.96 -4.42 -10.00
CA ALA A 23 24.94 -3.94 -10.93
C ALA A 23 24.37 -2.59 -10.45
N LYS A 24 24.87 -1.49 -11.05
CA LYS A 24 24.29 -0.16 -10.83
C LYS A 24 22.91 -0.09 -11.48
N PRO A 25 21.92 0.58 -10.86
CA PRO A 25 20.63 0.71 -11.50
C PRO A 25 20.75 1.60 -12.76
N PRO A 26 19.98 1.31 -13.81
CA PRO A 26 19.95 2.15 -15.00
C PRO A 26 19.42 3.55 -14.66
N SER A 27 19.76 4.55 -15.47
CA SER A 27 19.28 5.92 -15.26
C SER A 27 19.08 6.63 -16.58
N ALA A 28 18.11 7.53 -16.64
CA ALA A 28 17.78 8.27 -17.85
C ALA A 28 17.64 9.77 -17.60
N SER A 29 18.19 10.57 -18.51
CA SER A 29 17.97 12.02 -18.57
C SER A 29 17.33 12.38 -19.91
N VAL A 30 16.19 13.07 -19.85
CA VAL A 30 15.43 13.50 -21.02
C VAL A 30 15.47 15.01 -21.11
N LEU A 31 16.07 15.51 -22.18
CA LEU A 31 16.08 16.92 -22.53
C LEU A 31 15.01 17.18 -23.59
N LEU A 32 14.04 18.02 -23.24
CA LEU A 32 12.93 18.41 -24.10
C LEU A 32 13.13 19.83 -24.59
N LYS A 33 12.88 20.06 -25.88
CA LYS A 33 12.70 21.37 -26.47
C LYS A 33 11.20 21.56 -26.68
N LEU A 34 10.62 22.45 -25.88
CA LEU A 34 9.19 22.69 -25.87
C LEU A 34 8.81 23.89 -26.73
N ARG A 35 7.66 23.81 -27.40
CA ARG A 35 7.02 24.96 -28.06
C ARG A 35 6.12 25.73 -27.10
N ALA A 36 5.53 25.03 -26.14
CA ALA A 36 4.66 25.57 -25.11
C ALA A 36 4.87 24.81 -23.79
N LYS A 37 4.44 25.40 -22.66
CA LYS A 37 4.60 24.80 -21.33
C LYS A 37 3.87 23.46 -21.26
N LEU A 38 4.59 22.41 -20.89
CA LEU A 38 4.03 21.06 -20.75
C LEU A 38 3.28 20.93 -19.43
N ARG A 39 2.11 20.28 -19.46
CA ARG A 39 1.34 19.94 -18.25
C ARG A 39 1.99 18.77 -17.51
N GLN A 40 1.89 18.76 -16.18
CA GLN A 40 2.48 17.70 -15.35
C GLN A 40 2.01 16.30 -15.77
N ASP A 41 0.72 16.15 -16.11
CA ASP A 41 0.15 14.87 -16.59
C ASP A 41 0.85 14.34 -17.85
N LYS A 42 1.27 15.24 -18.75
CA LYS A 42 1.98 14.88 -19.98
C LYS A 42 3.44 14.54 -19.71
N VAL A 43 4.07 15.24 -18.76
CA VAL A 43 5.43 14.91 -18.31
C VAL A 43 5.46 13.52 -17.67
N ALA A 44 4.49 13.21 -16.80
CA ALA A 44 4.36 11.88 -16.18
C ALA A 44 4.20 10.77 -17.23
N GLY A 45 3.44 11.04 -18.31
CA GLY A 45 3.33 10.11 -19.44
C GLY A 45 4.66 9.85 -20.15
N VAL A 46 5.50 10.87 -20.34
CA VAL A 46 6.85 10.71 -20.92
C VAL A 46 7.73 9.87 -20.00
N VAL A 47 7.71 10.14 -18.70
CA VAL A 47 8.49 9.39 -17.70
C VAL A 47 8.12 7.91 -17.74
N HIS A 48 6.82 7.60 -17.69
CA HIS A 48 6.36 6.22 -17.66
C HIS A 48 6.65 5.47 -18.97
N LEU A 49 6.61 6.18 -20.10
CA LEU A 49 7.01 5.63 -21.39
C LEU A 49 8.50 5.26 -21.42
N VAL A 50 9.37 6.13 -20.88
CA VAL A 50 10.81 5.87 -20.86
C VAL A 50 11.16 4.78 -19.87
N SER A 51 10.57 4.79 -18.67
CA SER A 51 10.81 3.77 -17.65
C SER A 51 10.36 2.38 -18.12
N SER A 52 9.22 2.28 -18.81
CA SER A 52 8.75 1.00 -19.35
C SER A 52 9.52 0.53 -20.60
N ALA A 53 10.24 1.42 -21.28
CA ALA A 53 11.02 1.07 -22.46
C ALA A 53 12.39 0.45 -22.14
N VAL A 54 12.86 0.56 -20.90
CA VAL A 54 14.17 0.07 -20.47
C VAL A 54 13.99 -0.85 -19.27
N GLU A 55 14.57 -2.05 -19.35
CA GLU A 55 14.50 -3.03 -18.29
C GLU A 55 15.17 -2.51 -17.00
N GLY A 56 14.48 -2.66 -15.86
CA GLY A 56 14.98 -2.25 -14.55
C GLY A 56 15.08 -0.74 -14.32
N LEU A 57 14.55 0.09 -15.23
CA LEU A 57 14.53 1.53 -15.07
C LEU A 57 13.28 1.97 -14.31
N GLU A 58 13.48 2.40 -13.06
CA GLU A 58 12.39 2.92 -12.24
C GLU A 58 12.04 4.38 -12.60
N PRO A 59 10.77 4.80 -12.50
CA PRO A 59 10.36 6.17 -12.80
C PRO A 59 11.10 7.25 -12.01
N HIS A 60 11.53 6.92 -10.77
CA HIS A 60 12.27 7.83 -9.90
C HIS A 60 13.71 8.08 -10.37
N GLN A 61 14.24 7.28 -11.30
CA GLN A 61 15.58 7.42 -11.89
C GLN A 61 15.57 8.18 -13.23
N VAL A 62 14.41 8.73 -13.60
CA VAL A 62 14.22 9.52 -14.80
C VAL A 62 14.14 11.00 -14.42
N THR A 63 15.01 11.82 -15.02
CA THR A 63 14.95 13.28 -14.88
C THR A 63 14.59 13.92 -16.21
N VAL A 64 13.57 14.78 -16.20
CA VAL A 64 13.11 15.51 -17.39
C VAL A 64 13.41 16.99 -17.24
N VAL A 65 14.15 17.53 -18.19
CA VAL A 65 14.58 18.94 -18.22
C VAL A 65 14.18 19.61 -19.52
N ASP A 66 13.87 20.90 -19.46
CA ASP A 66 13.69 21.75 -20.63
C ASP A 66 15.02 22.40 -21.04
N THR A 67 15.14 22.77 -22.32
CA THR A 67 16.22 23.59 -22.88
C THR A 67 16.46 24.91 -22.16
N THR A 68 15.46 25.43 -21.43
CA THR A 68 15.56 26.63 -20.60
C THR A 68 16.24 26.39 -19.25
N GLY A 69 16.53 25.12 -18.91
CA GLY A 69 17.08 24.71 -17.61
C GLY A 69 16.02 24.43 -16.54
N ALA A 70 14.73 24.53 -16.89
CA ALA A 70 13.64 24.16 -15.99
C ALA A 70 13.55 22.63 -15.84
N ILE A 71 13.62 22.14 -14.60
CA ILE A 71 13.32 20.74 -14.28
C ILE A 71 11.80 20.59 -14.29
N LEU A 72 11.30 19.76 -15.20
CA LEU A 72 9.85 19.50 -15.35
C LEU A 72 9.41 18.31 -14.50
N TYR A 73 10.31 17.34 -14.36
CA TYR A 73 10.11 16.18 -13.51
C TYR A 73 11.44 15.71 -12.96
N LYS A 74 11.47 15.64 -11.64
CA LYS A 74 12.45 14.93 -10.84
C LYS A 74 11.63 14.35 -9.70
N GLN A 75 11.65 13.04 -9.55
CA GLN A 75 11.13 12.46 -8.32
C GLN A 75 12.09 12.92 -7.22
N ASP A 76 11.60 13.76 -6.30
CA ASP A 76 12.38 14.18 -5.15
C ASP A 76 12.76 12.92 -4.38
N SER A 77 14.06 12.71 -4.19
CA SER A 77 14.61 11.56 -3.48
C SER A 77 14.26 11.57 -1.99
N ASP A 78 13.82 12.71 -1.47
CA ASP A 78 13.32 12.87 -0.11
C ASP A 78 11.80 12.70 -0.11
N GLU A 79 11.34 11.48 0.20
CA GLU A 79 9.91 11.13 0.35
C GLU A 79 9.18 12.11 1.27
N GLU A 80 9.87 12.64 2.28
CA GLU A 80 9.34 13.60 3.24
C GLU A 80 8.97 14.95 2.59
N GLU A 81 9.79 15.45 1.66
CA GLU A 81 9.50 16.69 0.93
C GLU A 81 8.34 16.48 -0.06
N ALA A 82 8.30 15.32 -0.72
CA ALA A 82 7.19 14.96 -1.61
C ALA A 82 5.86 14.89 -0.84
N MET A 83 5.85 14.28 0.35
CA MET A 83 4.67 14.20 1.21
C MET A 83 4.22 15.58 1.69
N ALA A 84 5.15 16.44 2.12
CA ALA A 84 4.83 17.82 2.53
C ALA A 84 4.23 18.66 1.37
N LYS A 85 4.75 18.50 0.14
CA LYS A 85 4.18 19.12 -1.06
C LYS A 85 2.77 18.62 -1.32
N MET A 86 2.53 17.31 -1.23
CA MET A 86 1.18 16.74 -1.42
C MET A 86 0.18 17.26 -0.39
N GLN A 87 0.58 17.36 0.89
CA GLN A 87 -0.26 17.91 1.95
C GLN A 87 -0.62 19.38 1.68
N THR A 88 0.35 20.19 1.27
CA THR A 88 0.14 21.62 0.94
C THR A 88 -0.80 21.80 -0.26
N GLU A 89 -0.59 21.01 -1.32
CA GLU A 89 -1.48 21.03 -2.50
C GLU A 89 -2.90 20.59 -2.14
N TYR A 90 -3.04 19.58 -1.28
CA TYR A 90 -4.34 19.14 -0.78
C TYR A 90 -5.06 20.23 0.02
N GLN A 91 -4.36 20.88 0.95
CA GLN A 91 -4.88 22.01 1.71
C GLN A 91 -5.34 23.14 0.79
N ARG A 92 -4.51 23.56 -0.17
CA ARG A 92 -4.86 24.60 -1.14
C ARG A 92 -6.10 24.25 -1.95
N LYS A 93 -6.26 22.98 -2.34
CA LYS A 93 -7.44 22.50 -3.09
C LYS A 93 -8.72 22.60 -2.25
N ILE A 94 -8.64 22.28 -0.96
CA ILE A 94 -9.77 22.42 -0.03
C ILE A 94 -10.11 23.91 0.16
N GLU A 95 -9.12 24.77 0.39
CA GLU A 95 -9.29 26.21 0.53
C GLU A 95 -9.94 26.83 -0.72
N GLN A 96 -9.48 26.48 -1.92
CA GLN A 96 -10.05 26.96 -3.18
C GLN A 96 -11.51 26.53 -3.37
N ARG A 97 -11.84 25.29 -2.97
CA ARG A 97 -13.21 24.76 -3.03
C ARG A 97 -14.14 25.58 -2.14
N PHE A 98 -13.77 25.78 -0.88
CA PHE A 98 -14.57 26.57 0.06
C PHE A 98 -14.61 28.05 -0.30
N HIS A 99 -13.51 28.61 -0.80
CA HIS A 99 -13.47 29.98 -1.31
C HIS A 99 -14.51 30.19 -2.41
N SER A 100 -14.52 29.33 -3.43
CA SER A 100 -15.47 29.42 -4.56
C SER A 100 -16.92 29.26 -4.08
N GLN A 101 -17.16 28.33 -3.14
CA GLN A 101 -18.49 28.10 -2.59
C GLN A 101 -19.03 29.31 -1.81
N ILE A 102 -18.22 29.88 -0.91
CA ILE A 102 -18.61 31.06 -0.11
C ILE A 102 -18.76 32.29 -1.00
N GLN A 103 -17.85 32.49 -1.95
CA GLN A 103 -17.92 33.58 -2.92
C GLN A 103 -19.24 33.53 -3.69
N SER A 104 -19.58 32.37 -4.28
CA SER A 104 -20.83 32.21 -5.04
C SER A 104 -22.10 32.44 -4.21
N MET A 105 -22.04 32.19 -2.90
CA MET A 105 -23.14 32.43 -1.98
C MET A 105 -23.31 33.93 -1.69
N LEU A 106 -22.20 34.63 -1.42
CA LEU A 106 -22.21 36.07 -1.13
C LEU A 106 -22.55 36.90 -2.37
N GLU A 107 -22.07 36.52 -3.55
CA GLU A 107 -22.34 37.21 -4.82
C GLU A 107 -23.84 37.28 -5.14
N ARG A 108 -24.63 36.27 -4.75
CA ARG A 108 -26.09 36.29 -4.92
C ARG A 108 -26.80 37.39 -4.12
N ILE A 109 -26.16 37.89 -3.06
CA ILE A 109 -26.74 38.90 -2.17
C ILE A 109 -26.15 40.27 -2.47
N VAL A 110 -24.82 40.38 -2.61
CA VAL A 110 -24.12 41.66 -2.75
C VAL A 110 -23.80 42.06 -4.20
N GLY A 111 -23.91 41.13 -5.15
CA GLY A 111 -23.50 41.29 -6.55
C GLY A 111 -22.06 40.83 -6.81
N GLU A 112 -21.76 40.48 -8.06
CA GLU A 112 -20.45 39.98 -8.50
C GLU A 112 -19.32 40.96 -8.15
N GLY A 113 -18.22 40.43 -7.61
CA GLY A 113 -17.01 41.21 -7.31
C GLY A 113 -17.11 42.17 -6.11
N LYS A 114 -18.24 42.22 -5.38
CA LYS A 114 -18.39 43.07 -4.19
C LYS A 114 -18.06 42.39 -2.86
N ALA A 115 -17.68 41.11 -2.88
CA ALA A 115 -17.26 40.36 -1.71
C ALA A 115 -15.81 39.87 -1.87
N ILE A 116 -15.01 39.99 -0.81
CA ILE A 116 -13.66 39.43 -0.73
C ILE A 116 -13.68 38.33 0.32
N VAL A 117 -13.34 37.11 -0.08
CA VAL A 117 -13.34 35.93 0.79
C VAL A 117 -11.91 35.43 0.97
N ARG A 118 -11.49 35.20 2.21
CA ARG A 118 -10.24 34.51 2.54
C ARG A 118 -10.56 33.29 3.38
N VAL A 119 -9.99 32.14 3.02
CA VAL A 119 -10.17 30.87 3.71
C VAL A 119 -8.78 30.35 4.07
N SER A 120 -8.65 29.85 5.29
CA SER A 120 -7.48 29.13 5.78
C SER A 120 -8.01 27.83 6.38
N ALA A 121 -7.45 26.69 6.00
CA ALA A 121 -7.85 25.41 6.55
C ALA A 121 -6.68 24.79 7.32
N ASP A 122 -6.92 24.35 8.54
CA ASP A 122 -5.97 23.53 9.30
C ASP A 122 -6.42 22.06 9.14
N ILE A 123 -5.55 21.22 8.60
CA ILE A 123 -5.84 19.83 8.27
C ILE A 123 -4.87 18.93 9.03
N ASP A 124 -5.41 18.04 9.84
CA ASP A 124 -4.63 16.99 10.49
C ASP A 124 -4.47 15.78 9.54
N PHE A 125 -3.22 15.42 9.24
CA PHE A 125 -2.85 14.30 8.37
C PHE A 125 -2.38 13.05 9.14
N ASN A 126 -2.74 12.92 10.42
CA ASN A 126 -2.38 11.77 11.23
C ASN A 126 -2.93 10.44 10.66
N GLN A 127 -2.03 9.47 10.44
CA GLN A 127 -2.38 8.10 10.07
C GLN A 127 -2.69 7.28 11.33
N VAL A 128 -3.91 6.73 11.41
CA VAL A 128 -4.34 5.90 12.54
C VAL A 128 -4.55 4.47 12.06
N ASP A 129 -3.64 3.57 12.45
CA ASP A 129 -3.77 2.13 12.19
C ASP A 129 -4.56 1.47 13.33
N LEU A 130 -5.82 1.10 13.07
CA LEU A 130 -6.68 0.41 14.04
C LEU A 130 -6.64 -1.11 13.80
N ARG A 131 -6.11 -1.86 14.78
CA ARG A 131 -6.18 -3.33 14.78
C ARG A 131 -7.18 -3.79 15.84
N GLU A 132 -8.37 -4.21 15.39
CA GLU A 132 -9.41 -4.77 16.26
C GLU A 132 -9.31 -6.31 16.25
N GLU A 133 -9.14 -6.91 17.44
CA GLU A 133 -9.20 -8.36 17.62
C GLU A 133 -10.40 -8.70 18.49
N LYS A 134 -11.48 -9.13 17.84
CA LYS A 134 -12.72 -9.52 18.52
C LYS A 134 -12.70 -11.01 18.83
N TYR A 135 -12.62 -11.35 20.11
CA TYR A 135 -12.80 -12.71 20.60
C TYR A 135 -14.24 -12.93 21.05
N ASP A 136 -14.91 -13.92 20.46
CA ASP A 136 -16.23 -14.37 20.89
C ASP A 136 -16.08 -15.57 21.84
N PRO A 137 -16.32 -15.39 23.16
CA PRO A 137 -16.22 -16.47 24.13
C PRO A 137 -17.44 -17.40 24.14
N GLU A 138 -18.53 -17.10 23.43
CA GLU A 138 -19.78 -17.88 23.49
C GLU A 138 -19.84 -19.02 22.48
N MET A 139 -19.00 -19.01 21.43
CA MET A 139 -18.80 -20.20 20.61
C MET A 139 -17.84 -21.12 21.35
N SER A 140 -18.39 -21.90 22.29
CA SER A 140 -17.68 -22.96 23.00
C SER A 140 -16.96 -23.85 21.98
N ALA A 141 -15.65 -23.64 21.83
CA ALA A 141 -14.82 -24.51 21.03
C ALA A 141 -14.66 -25.81 21.82
N ILE A 142 -15.49 -26.81 21.51
CA ILE A 142 -15.36 -28.16 22.05
C ILE A 142 -14.00 -28.67 21.59
N ARG A 143 -12.98 -28.62 22.44
CA ARG A 143 -11.63 -29.10 22.10
C ARG A 143 -11.55 -30.64 22.10
N SER A 144 -12.48 -31.33 22.77
CA SER A 144 -12.58 -32.79 22.81
C SER A 144 -13.92 -33.23 23.41
N GLU A 145 -14.66 -34.08 22.71
CA GLU A 145 -15.86 -34.76 23.21
C GLU A 145 -15.63 -36.27 23.11
N GLN A 146 -15.75 -37.00 24.23
CA GLN A 146 -15.58 -38.46 24.25
C GLN A 146 -16.89 -39.10 24.70
N HIS A 147 -17.58 -39.76 23.77
CA HIS A 147 -18.79 -40.53 24.04
C HIS A 147 -18.43 -42.01 24.19
N LYS A 148 -18.80 -42.64 25.32
CA LYS A 148 -18.84 -44.10 25.48
C LYS A 148 -20.26 -44.54 25.76
N ALA A 149 -20.82 -45.36 24.88
CA ALA A 149 -22.06 -46.08 25.12
C ALA A 149 -21.77 -47.57 24.93
N GLU A 150 -21.84 -48.35 26.01
CA GLU A 150 -21.77 -49.81 25.95
C GLU A 150 -23.07 -50.40 26.48
N SER A 151 -23.75 -51.15 25.62
CA SER A 151 -24.86 -52.03 25.97
C SER A 151 -24.51 -53.43 25.50
N ASN A 152 -24.34 -54.39 26.41
CA ASN A 152 -24.24 -55.80 26.02
C ASN A 152 -25.06 -56.71 26.94
N LYS A 153 -26.06 -57.35 26.32
CA LYS A 153 -27.05 -58.27 26.88
C LYS A 153 -26.49 -59.70 26.78
N LYS A 154 -26.41 -60.38 27.92
CA LYS A 154 -25.93 -61.77 28.06
C LYS A 154 -26.82 -62.81 27.38
N GLU A 155 -26.20 -63.85 26.81
CA GLU A 155 -26.76 -65.21 26.70
C GLU A 155 -25.64 -66.28 26.84
N ARG A 156 -26.02 -67.43 27.43
CA ARG A 156 -25.31 -68.61 27.98
C ARG A 156 -24.35 -69.33 27.00
N GLU A 157 -23.35 -70.17 27.37
CA GLU A 157 -23.41 -71.34 28.28
C GLU A 157 -22.01 -71.91 28.65
N GLU A 158 -21.85 -72.30 29.94
CA GLU A 158 -21.02 -73.33 30.63
C GLU A 158 -19.48 -73.53 30.45
N ALA A 159 -18.70 -73.16 31.48
CA ALA A 159 -17.94 -74.04 32.41
C ALA A 159 -17.02 -73.20 33.35
N PRO A 160 -16.63 -73.69 34.56
CA PRO A 160 -16.25 -72.83 35.69
C PRO A 160 -14.75 -72.56 35.78
N GLY A 161 -14.40 -71.32 36.13
CA GLY A 161 -13.03 -70.93 36.49
C GLY A 161 -13.03 -69.50 37.01
N SER A 162 -12.55 -69.34 38.24
CA SER A 162 -12.60 -68.15 39.09
C SER A 162 -12.07 -66.85 38.48
N THR A 163 -12.73 -65.76 38.87
CA THR A 163 -12.37 -64.34 38.83
C THR A 163 -10.93 -64.05 39.28
N GLU A 164 -10.26 -63.12 38.59
CA GLU A 164 -9.83 -61.83 39.17
C GLU A 164 -9.48 -60.85 38.03
N VAL A 165 -10.12 -59.68 38.02
CA VAL A 165 -9.88 -58.60 37.06
C VAL A 165 -9.34 -57.40 37.83
N GLU A 166 -8.06 -57.09 37.66
CA GLU A 166 -7.52 -55.79 38.06
C GLU A 166 -7.51 -54.83 36.86
N SER A 167 -8.21 -53.73 37.08
CA SER A 167 -8.22 -52.51 36.30
C SER A 167 -6.83 -51.86 36.27
N GLY A 168 -6.38 -51.44 35.09
CA GLY A 168 -5.21 -50.58 34.93
C GLY A 168 -5.38 -49.68 33.71
N SER A 169 -5.82 -48.45 33.97
CA SER A 169 -5.88 -47.35 33.01
C SER A 169 -4.49 -46.76 32.77
N GLU A 170 -4.11 -46.49 31.52
CA GLU A 170 -3.05 -45.51 31.24
C GLU A 170 -3.42 -44.57 30.09
N ASN A 171 -3.28 -43.28 30.41
CA ASN A 171 -3.46 -42.08 29.62
C ASN A 171 -2.61 -42.07 28.35
N GLN A 172 -3.13 -41.50 27.27
CA GLN A 172 -2.31 -40.93 26.21
C GLN A 172 -2.46 -39.41 26.18
N GLU A 173 -1.29 -38.77 26.22
CA GLU A 173 -1.03 -37.36 26.45
C GLU A 173 -1.42 -36.49 25.24
N LYS A 174 -1.85 -35.27 25.55
CA LYS A 174 -2.41 -34.27 24.63
C LYS A 174 -1.35 -33.72 23.67
N ILE A 175 -1.65 -33.72 22.38
CA ILE A 175 -0.89 -32.98 21.37
C ILE A 175 -1.42 -31.53 21.34
N SER A 176 -0.53 -30.57 21.59
CA SER A 176 -0.79 -29.13 21.42
C SER A 176 -0.76 -28.75 19.93
N PRO A 177 -1.64 -27.85 19.44
CA PRO A 177 -1.43 -27.28 18.12
C PRO A 177 -0.48 -26.08 18.18
N ALA A 178 0.52 -26.13 17.31
CA ALA A 178 1.53 -25.10 17.09
C ALA A 178 0.93 -23.87 16.38
N CYS A 179 1.36 -22.68 16.81
CA CYS A 179 1.14 -21.41 16.14
C CYS A 179 2.20 -21.23 15.03
N PRO A 180 1.84 -21.00 13.75
CA PRO A 180 2.83 -20.62 12.76
C PRO A 180 3.17 -19.14 12.91
N LYS A 181 4.42 -18.85 13.30
CA LYS A 181 5.03 -17.53 13.13
C LYS A 181 5.21 -17.29 11.63
N ASN A 182 4.37 -16.43 11.05
CA ASN A 182 4.68 -15.88 9.74
C ASN A 182 5.56 -14.64 9.95
N GLN A 183 6.83 -14.75 9.58
CA GLN A 183 7.73 -13.61 9.46
C GLN A 183 7.47 -12.95 8.11
N ILE A 184 7.10 -11.67 8.14
CA ILE A 184 7.17 -10.81 6.96
C ILE A 184 8.23 -9.75 7.28
N LYS A 185 9.17 -9.67 6.36
CA LYS A 185 10.39 -8.88 6.34
C LYS A 185 10.09 -7.40 6.20
#